data_AF-A0A853IIE9-F1
#
_entry.id   AF-A0A853IIE9-F1
#
_cell.length_a   1.000
_cell.length_b   1.000
_cell.length_c   1.000
_cell.angle_alpha   90.00
_cell.angle_beta   90.00
_cell.angle_gamma   90.00
#
_symmetry.space_group_name_H-M   'P 1'
#
loop_
_entity.id
_entity.type
_entity.pdbx_description
1 polymer ?
#
loop_
_entity_poly.entity_id
_entity_poly.type
_entity_poly.pdbx_seq_one_letter_code
_entity_poly.pdbx_strand_id
1 'polypeptide(L)'
;MKGYGLAGKVVFKTATNIATVWRWGLVGLAIVGLDGCVTLSQEECLSANWRTIGYEDGTKGRLPGFVAEHRKACAKYGIAPDLTTYQQGREEGVRHYCRPANGYYLGRHGYSYSGVCSAEEEPEFLQAWRQGERAYRTEQRIRELEREIWQLRENVERLKQEKNTKIPPPSCRLVKPYALGIVIQS
;
A
#
# COMPACT_ATOMS: atom_id res chain seq x y z
N MET A 1 -15.68 62.16 -29.67
CA MET A 1 -14.56 63.11 -29.51
C MET A 1 -13.35 62.33 -29.03
N LYS A 2 -12.23 62.41 -29.79
CA LYS A 2 -10.79 62.28 -29.44
C LYS A 2 -10.44 61.28 -28.31
N GLY A 3 -9.70 60.19 -28.47
CA GLY A 3 -8.60 59.89 -29.40
C GLY A 3 -7.25 60.13 -28.72
N TYR A 4 -6.50 59.06 -28.43
CA TYR A 4 -5.03 59.03 -28.36
C TYR A 4 -4.54 57.62 -28.75
N GLY A 5 -3.87 57.52 -29.91
CA GLY A 5 -2.91 56.45 -30.23
C GLY A 5 -1.58 56.72 -29.48
N LEU A 6 -0.47 56.00 -29.59
CA LEU A 6 0.14 55.01 -30.49
C LEU A 6 1.07 54.19 -29.56
N ALA A 7 1.44 52.94 -29.78
CA ALA A 7 2.49 52.49 -30.70
C ALA A 7 2.71 51.00 -30.36
N GLY A 8 2.83 50.10 -31.32
CA GLY A 8 4.17 49.65 -31.70
C GLY A 8 4.14 48.13 -31.88
N LYS A 9 4.53 47.67 -33.06
CA LYS A 9 4.48 46.29 -33.53
C LYS A 9 5.55 45.45 -32.82
N VAL A 10 5.21 44.24 -32.40
CA VAL A 10 6.16 43.12 -32.41
C VAL A 10 5.44 41.92 -33.02
N VAL A 11 5.67 41.76 -34.32
CA VAL A 11 5.37 40.53 -35.06
C VAL A 11 6.56 39.60 -34.81
N PHE A 12 6.38 38.56 -34.01
CA PHE A 12 7.26 37.38 -34.07
C PHE A 12 6.48 36.25 -34.70
N LYS A 13 6.83 35.97 -35.96
CA LYS A 13 6.34 34.86 -36.75
C LYS A 13 7.48 33.84 -36.85
N THR A 14 7.10 32.58 -37.03
CA THR A 14 7.91 31.40 -37.41
C THR A 14 8.52 30.64 -36.22
N ALA A 15 7.88 29.54 -35.79
CA ALA A 15 7.83 28.21 -36.41
C ALA A 15 9.00 27.33 -35.93
N THR A 16 8.83 26.74 -34.75
CA THR A 16 9.67 25.63 -34.27
C THR A 16 8.81 24.37 -34.30
N ASN A 17 9.15 23.47 -35.22
CA ASN A 17 8.49 22.19 -35.46
C ASN A 17 8.42 21.35 -34.18
N ILE A 18 7.20 21.10 -33.71
CA ILE A 18 6.81 20.19 -32.62
C ILE A 18 7.24 18.73 -32.85
N ALA A 19 7.70 18.39 -34.07
CA ALA A 19 8.07 17.05 -34.49
C ALA A 19 9.48 16.58 -34.05
N THR A 20 10.36 17.47 -33.57
CA THR A 20 11.72 17.09 -33.13
C THR A 20 11.82 16.75 -31.64
N VAL A 21 10.86 17.17 -30.82
CA VAL A 21 10.81 16.81 -29.39
C VAL A 21 10.48 15.31 -29.22
N TRP A 22 9.70 14.74 -30.14
CA TRP A 22 9.25 13.35 -30.09
C TRP A 22 10.30 12.33 -30.54
N ARG A 23 11.41 12.77 -31.15
CA ARG A 23 12.48 11.87 -31.62
C ARG A 23 13.61 11.68 -30.61
N TRP A 24 13.64 12.51 -29.56
CA TRP A 24 14.61 12.42 -28.45
C TRP A 24 13.93 12.14 -27.09
N GLY A 25 12.62 11.87 -27.08
CA GLY A 25 11.83 11.60 -25.87
C GLY A 25 11.66 10.12 -25.49
N LEU A 26 12.31 9.18 -26.20
CA LEU A 26 12.12 7.72 -26.03
C LEU A 26 13.39 6.94 -25.62
N VAL A 27 14.44 7.61 -25.14
CA VAL A 27 15.69 6.93 -24.68
C VAL A 27 15.94 7.09 -23.17
N GLY A 28 15.03 7.73 -22.44
CA GLY A 28 15.15 7.99 -21.01
C GLY A 28 14.32 7.09 -20.10
N LEU A 29 13.97 5.85 -20.50
CA LEU A 29 13.39 4.88 -19.55
C LEU A 29 14.53 4.37 -18.68
N ALA A 30 14.90 5.18 -17.70
CA ALA A 30 15.91 4.87 -16.70
C ALA A 30 15.56 3.52 -16.06
N ILE A 31 16.44 2.55 -16.29
CA ILE A 31 16.46 1.27 -15.59
C ILE A 31 16.64 1.62 -14.11
N VAL A 32 15.56 1.58 -13.35
CA VAL A 32 15.63 1.56 -11.89
C VAL A 32 16.25 0.22 -11.53
N GLY A 33 17.56 0.25 -11.30
CA GLY A 33 18.28 -0.89 -10.74
C GLY A 33 17.59 -1.29 -9.45
N LEU A 34 17.13 -2.52 -9.38
CA LEU A 34 16.83 -3.16 -8.11
C LEU A 34 18.17 -3.34 -7.41
N ASP A 35 18.61 -2.33 -6.68
CA ASP A 35 19.68 -2.47 -5.70
C ASP A 35 19.23 -3.55 -4.73
N GLY A 36 19.73 -4.78 -4.93
CA GLY A 36 19.46 -5.90 -4.05
C GLY A 36 19.80 -5.47 -2.64
N CYS A 37 18.86 -5.63 -1.70
CA CYS A 37 18.94 -5.14 -0.33
C CYS A 37 20.32 -5.45 0.28
N VAL A 38 21.24 -4.49 0.19
CA VAL A 38 22.59 -4.62 0.74
C VAL A 38 22.43 -4.51 2.24
N THR A 39 22.82 -5.56 2.95
CA THR A 39 22.65 -5.59 4.41
C THR A 39 23.66 -4.71 5.13
N LEU A 40 24.85 -4.46 4.54
CA LEU A 40 25.91 -3.60 5.07
C LEU A 40 26.71 -2.93 3.93
N SER A 41 27.02 -1.65 4.07
CA SER A 41 27.93 -0.89 3.21
C SER A 41 29.40 -1.26 3.46
N GLN A 42 30.30 -0.77 2.60
CA GLN A 42 31.74 -0.96 2.78
C GLN A 42 32.24 -0.38 4.12
N GLU A 43 31.82 0.85 4.44
CA GLU A 43 32.18 1.55 5.67
C GLU A 43 31.64 0.82 6.90
N GLU A 44 30.40 0.32 6.82
CA GLU A 44 29.79 -0.47 7.88
C GLU A 44 30.53 -1.79 8.10
N CYS A 45 30.99 -2.46 7.04
CA CYS A 45 31.84 -3.65 7.17
C CYS A 45 33.20 -3.33 7.80
N LEU A 46 33.84 -2.22 7.42
CA LEU A 46 35.18 -1.83 7.91
C LEU A 46 35.17 -1.44 9.40
N SER A 47 34.07 -0.85 9.86
CA SER A 47 33.90 -0.39 11.24
C SER A 47 32.93 -1.27 12.05
N ALA A 48 32.62 -2.48 11.55
CA ALA A 48 31.58 -3.34 12.08
C ALA A 48 31.82 -3.72 13.55
N ASN A 49 30.87 -3.37 14.42
CA ASN A 49 30.72 -4.03 15.71
C ASN A 49 29.74 -5.20 15.55
N TRP A 50 30.28 -6.40 15.35
CA TRP A 50 29.48 -7.60 15.09
C TRP A 50 28.49 -7.93 16.21
N ARG A 51 28.82 -7.64 17.47
CA ARG A 51 27.89 -7.81 18.59
C ARG A 51 26.69 -6.87 18.47
N THR A 52 26.90 -5.60 18.14
CA THR A 52 25.82 -4.64 17.93
C THR A 52 24.94 -5.04 16.75
N ILE A 53 25.55 -5.44 15.63
CA ILE A 53 24.81 -5.91 14.44
C ILE A 53 23.96 -7.14 14.80
N GLY A 54 24.54 -8.11 15.52
CA GLY A 54 23.83 -9.27 16.02
C GLY A 54 22.64 -8.88 16.91
N TYR A 55 22.86 -7.99 17.87
CA TYR A 55 21.81 -7.46 18.74
C TYR A 55 20.65 -6.85 17.95
N GLU A 56 20.95 -5.96 17.01
CA GLU A 56 19.92 -5.34 16.17
C GLU A 56 19.14 -6.38 15.36
N ASP A 57 19.82 -7.35 14.76
CA ASP A 57 19.17 -8.45 14.04
C ASP A 57 18.27 -9.28 14.95
N GLY A 58 18.74 -9.57 16.16
CA GLY A 58 17.97 -10.26 17.19
C GLY A 58 16.71 -9.49 17.57
N THR A 59 16.82 -8.18 17.82
CA THR A 59 15.66 -7.32 18.15
C THR A 59 14.64 -7.21 17.01
N LYS A 60 15.07 -7.44 15.76
CA LYS A 60 14.21 -7.48 14.57
C LYS A 60 13.63 -8.88 14.32
N GLY A 61 13.98 -9.89 15.12
CA GLY A 61 13.52 -11.26 14.95
C GLY A 61 14.09 -11.95 13.70
N ARG A 62 15.29 -11.56 13.25
CA ARG A 62 15.94 -12.18 12.09
C ARG A 62 16.31 -13.63 12.40
N LEU A 63 16.17 -14.50 11.41
CA LEU A 63 16.53 -15.91 11.52
C LEU A 63 18.03 -16.09 11.84
N PRO A 64 18.45 -17.20 12.49
CA PRO A 64 19.84 -17.44 12.84
C PRO A 64 20.81 -17.37 11.65
N GLY A 65 20.35 -17.80 10.46
CA GLY A 65 21.14 -17.79 9.24
C GLY A 65 21.35 -16.41 8.60
N PHE A 66 20.73 -15.34 9.10
CA PHE A 66 20.77 -14.02 8.46
C PHE A 66 22.18 -13.42 8.38
N VAL A 67 23.08 -13.82 9.28
CA VAL A 67 24.52 -13.48 9.21
C VAL A 67 25.19 -13.86 7.88
N ALA A 68 24.64 -14.83 7.15
CA ALA A 68 25.14 -15.19 5.84
C ALA A 68 25.00 -14.04 4.82
N GLU A 69 23.97 -13.21 4.95
CA GLU A 69 23.79 -12.02 4.10
C GLU A 69 24.85 -10.97 4.42
N HIS A 70 25.12 -10.72 5.71
CA HIS A 70 26.21 -9.84 6.14
C HIS A 70 27.58 -10.32 5.64
N ARG A 71 27.86 -11.63 5.77
CA ARG A 71 29.08 -12.25 5.25
C ARG A 71 29.21 -12.05 3.74
N LYS A 72 28.13 -12.24 2.98
CA LYS A 72 28.12 -12.06 1.52
C LYS A 72 28.38 -10.59 1.14
N ALA A 73 27.82 -9.65 1.89
CA ALA A 73 28.06 -8.22 1.66
C ALA A 73 29.53 -7.84 1.95
N CYS A 74 30.05 -8.22 3.12
CA CYS A 74 31.39 -7.84 3.56
C CYS A 74 32.53 -8.61 2.88
N ALA A 75 32.26 -9.82 2.36
CA ALA A 75 33.24 -10.60 1.60
C ALA A 75 33.72 -9.87 0.32
N LYS A 76 32.88 -9.01 -0.28
CA LYS A 76 33.27 -8.15 -1.42
C LYS A 76 34.44 -7.22 -1.09
N TYR A 77 34.65 -6.93 0.18
CA TYR A 77 35.69 -6.07 0.70
C TYR A 77 36.77 -6.85 1.47
N GLY A 78 36.76 -8.19 1.42
CA GLY A 78 37.71 -9.04 2.12
C GLY A 78 37.50 -9.10 3.64
N ILE A 79 36.33 -8.69 4.14
CA ILE A 79 36.02 -8.64 5.58
C ILE A 79 35.14 -9.82 5.98
N ALA A 80 35.57 -10.57 6.99
CA ALA A 80 34.85 -11.70 7.53
C ALA A 80 34.16 -11.33 8.85
N PRO A 81 32.88 -11.71 9.06
CA PRO A 81 32.21 -11.52 10.34
C PRO A 81 32.84 -12.31 11.48
N ASP A 82 32.90 -11.70 12.67
CA ASP A 82 33.09 -12.45 13.92
C ASP A 82 31.75 -13.07 14.33
N LEU A 83 31.59 -14.34 13.99
CA LEU A 83 30.37 -15.09 14.26
C LEU A 83 30.09 -15.26 15.76
N THR A 84 31.13 -15.28 16.61
CA THR A 84 30.96 -15.48 18.04
C THR A 84 30.31 -14.27 18.67
N THR A 85 30.87 -13.08 18.41
CA THR A 85 30.33 -11.83 18.96
C THR A 85 28.98 -11.48 18.34
N TYR A 86 28.79 -11.75 17.04
CA TYR A 86 27.48 -11.64 16.40
C TYR A 86 26.42 -12.51 17.09
N GLN A 87 26.72 -13.79 17.31
CA GLN A 87 25.77 -14.72 17.91
C GLN A 87 25.40 -14.29 19.34
N GLN A 88 26.37 -13.85 20.14
CA GLN A 88 26.13 -13.33 21.50
C GLN A 88 25.19 -12.12 21.47
N GLY A 89 25.47 -11.15 20.59
CA GLY A 89 24.59 -9.99 20.41
C GLY A 89 23.20 -10.41 19.98
N ARG A 90 23.09 -11.34 19.03
CA ARG A 90 21.82 -11.83 18.50
C ARG A 90 20.98 -12.51 19.57
N GLU A 91 21.57 -13.36 20.38
CA GLU A 91 20.86 -14.01 21.49
C GLU A 91 20.32 -12.97 22.49
N GLU A 92 21.09 -11.93 22.81
CA GLU A 92 20.64 -10.82 23.65
C GLU A 92 19.48 -10.04 23.00
N GLY A 93 19.58 -9.73 21.71
CA GLY A 93 18.53 -9.04 20.96
C GLY A 93 17.24 -9.85 20.82
N VAL A 94 17.35 -11.17 20.60
CA VAL A 94 16.20 -12.07 20.49
C VAL A 94 15.38 -12.07 21.78
N ARG A 95 16.01 -12.03 22.96
CA ARG A 95 15.28 -11.92 24.24
C ARG A 95 14.38 -10.68 24.30
N HIS A 96 14.82 -9.56 23.70
CA HIS A 96 13.98 -8.37 23.60
C HIS A 96 12.83 -8.53 22.60
N TYR A 97 13.07 -9.18 21.46
CA TYR A 97 12.03 -9.50 20.49
C TYR A 97 10.96 -10.43 21.08
N CYS A 98 11.38 -11.40 21.90
CA CYS A 98 10.53 -12.44 22.47
C CYS A 98 9.70 -12.01 23.68
N ARG A 99 9.64 -10.72 23.97
CA ARG A 99 8.75 -10.19 25.00
C ARG A 99 7.28 -10.37 24.61
N PRO A 100 6.40 -10.75 25.55
CA PRO A 100 4.96 -10.91 25.29
C PRO A 100 4.30 -9.67 24.67
N ALA A 101 4.71 -8.47 25.09
CA ALA A 101 4.23 -7.21 24.52
C ALA A 101 4.49 -7.11 23.00
N ASN A 102 5.68 -7.51 22.55
CA ASN A 102 6.01 -7.54 21.12
C ASN A 102 5.23 -8.65 20.41
N GLY A 103 5.06 -9.83 21.03
CA GLY A 103 4.21 -10.90 20.51
C GLY A 103 2.78 -10.42 20.23
N TYR A 104 2.15 -9.77 21.21
CA TYR A 104 0.82 -9.16 21.04
C TYR A 104 0.80 -8.12 19.92
N TYR A 105 1.77 -7.20 19.89
CA TYR A 105 1.89 -6.21 18.82
C TYR A 105 1.94 -6.87 17.45
N LEU A 106 2.79 -7.89 17.27
CA LEU A 106 2.93 -8.59 16.00
C LEU A 106 1.61 -9.26 15.58
N GLY A 107 0.95 -9.97 16.50
CA GLY A 107 -0.34 -10.59 16.24
C GLY A 107 -1.42 -9.58 15.88
N ARG A 108 -1.47 -8.42 16.56
CA ARG A 108 -2.45 -7.35 16.31
C ARG A 108 -2.33 -6.74 14.93
N HIS A 109 -1.14 -6.77 14.34
CA HIS A 109 -0.86 -6.22 13.02
C HIS A 109 -0.87 -7.30 11.92
N GLY A 110 -1.14 -8.56 12.27
CA GLY A 110 -1.18 -9.67 11.32
C GLY A 110 0.20 -10.15 10.86
N TYR A 111 1.27 -9.83 11.60
CA TYR A 111 2.60 -10.35 11.31
C TYR A 111 2.72 -11.81 11.74
N SER A 112 3.32 -12.64 10.89
CA SER A 112 3.67 -14.01 11.21
C SER A 112 4.86 -14.09 12.15
N TYR A 113 4.93 -15.18 12.93
CA TYR A 113 6.07 -15.49 13.77
C TYR A 113 6.87 -16.66 13.20
N SER A 114 8.20 -16.54 13.20
CA SER A 114 9.12 -17.46 12.50
C SER A 114 9.88 -18.42 13.42
N GLY A 115 9.50 -18.55 14.69
CA GLY A 115 10.14 -19.52 15.61
C GLY A 115 11.55 -19.13 16.06
N VAL A 116 11.80 -17.85 16.34
CA VAL A 116 13.14 -17.36 16.73
C VAL A 116 13.39 -17.36 18.23
N CYS A 117 12.33 -17.47 19.05
CA CYS A 117 12.43 -17.42 20.50
C CYS A 117 12.98 -18.72 21.08
N SER A 118 13.59 -18.59 22.26
CA SER A 118 14.03 -19.74 23.04
C SER A 118 12.83 -20.53 23.57
N ALA A 119 13.03 -21.80 23.91
CA ALA A 119 11.98 -22.65 24.47
C ALA A 119 11.39 -22.10 25.79
N GLU A 120 12.15 -21.28 26.52
CA GLU A 120 11.72 -20.65 27.77
C GLU A 120 10.77 -19.46 27.51
N GLU A 121 11.08 -18.60 26.53
CA GLU A 121 10.34 -17.36 26.27
C GLU A 121 9.18 -17.54 25.29
N GLU A 122 9.27 -18.54 24.41
CA GLU A 122 8.33 -18.78 23.32
C GLU A 122 6.88 -19.01 23.78
N PRO A 123 6.59 -19.75 24.89
CA PRO A 123 5.21 -19.99 25.31
C PRO A 123 4.42 -18.69 25.61
N GLU A 124 5.01 -17.77 26.37
CA GLU A 124 4.37 -16.50 26.74
C GLU A 124 4.24 -15.57 25.51
N PHE A 125 5.29 -15.51 24.69
CA PHE A 125 5.26 -14.79 23.42
C PHE A 125 4.12 -15.27 22.52
N LEU A 126 4.00 -16.59 22.31
CA LEU A 126 2.95 -17.19 21.47
C LEU A 126 1.56 -17.01 22.05
N GLN A 127 1.42 -17.01 23.38
CA GLN A 127 0.15 -16.73 24.02
C GLN A 127 -0.31 -15.29 23.70
N ALA A 128 0.60 -14.32 23.82
CA ALA A 128 0.31 -12.92 23.52
C ALA A 128 0.09 -12.69 22.01
N TRP A 129 0.89 -13.31 21.15
CA TRP A 129 0.71 -13.28 19.70
C TRP A 129 -0.65 -13.81 19.27
N ARG A 130 -1.08 -14.96 19.79
CA ARG A 130 -2.43 -15.52 19.53
C ARG A 130 -3.56 -14.59 20.01
N GLN A 131 -3.36 -13.87 21.11
CA GLN A 131 -4.33 -12.86 21.56
C GLN A 131 -4.44 -11.72 20.55
N GLY A 132 -3.30 -11.18 20.10
CA GLY A 132 -3.26 -10.13 19.09
C GLY A 132 -3.86 -10.58 17.76
N GLU A 133 -3.52 -11.79 17.31
CA GLU A 133 -4.00 -12.38 16.06
C GLU A 133 -5.53 -12.55 16.08
N ARG A 134 -6.12 -13.01 17.19
CA ARG A 134 -7.58 -13.08 17.33
C ARG A 134 -8.23 -11.72 17.12
N ALA A 135 -7.69 -10.68 17.74
CA ALA A 135 -8.22 -9.33 17.59
C ALA A 135 -8.05 -8.81 16.14
N TYR A 136 -6.91 -9.07 15.50
CA TYR A 136 -6.71 -8.76 14.07
C TYR A 136 -7.75 -9.45 13.18
N ARG A 137 -7.99 -10.76 13.38
CA ARG A 137 -8.98 -11.53 12.60
C ARG A 137 -10.40 -11.00 12.77
N THR A 138 -10.80 -10.66 13.99
CA THR A 138 -12.10 -10.04 14.26
C THR A 138 -12.27 -8.71 13.50
N GLU A 139 -11.24 -7.85 13.53
CA GLU A 139 -11.29 -6.58 12.79
C GLU A 139 -11.33 -6.77 11.27
N GLN A 140 -10.58 -7.74 10.73
CA GLN A 140 -10.69 -8.07 9.30
C GLN A 140 -12.09 -8.53 8.95
N ARG A 141 -12.72 -9.34 9.81
CA ARG A 141 -14.10 -9.80 9.60
C ARG A 141 -15.11 -8.65 9.65
N ILE A 142 -14.93 -7.69 10.56
CA ILE A 142 -15.77 -6.48 10.60
C ILE A 142 -15.63 -5.71 9.28
N ARG A 143 -14.41 -5.43 8.83
CA ARG A 143 -14.16 -4.72 7.56
C ARG A 143 -14.73 -5.44 6.34
N GLU A 144 -14.68 -6.78 6.33
CA GLU A 144 -15.30 -7.59 5.30
C GLU A 144 -16.82 -7.43 5.27
N LEU A 145 -17.46 -7.57 6.42
CA LEU A 145 -18.92 -7.43 6.57
C LEU A 145 -19.39 -6.02 6.22
N GLU A 146 -18.63 -4.98 6.59
CA GLU A 146 -18.94 -3.60 6.22
C GLU A 146 -18.92 -3.39 4.70
N ARG A 147 -17.93 -3.97 4.01
CA ARG A 147 -17.87 -3.95 2.54
C ARG A 147 -19.03 -4.71 1.91
N GLU A 148 -19.40 -5.86 2.47
CA GLU A 148 -20.54 -6.65 2.01
C GLU A 148 -21.85 -5.88 2.17
N ILE A 149 -22.08 -5.25 3.33
CA ILE A 149 -23.25 -4.39 3.57
C ILE A 149 -23.30 -3.26 2.56
N TRP A 150 -22.17 -2.62 2.27
CA TRP A 150 -22.09 -1.54 1.29
C TRP A 150 -22.47 -2.01 -0.12
N GLN A 151 -21.91 -3.15 -0.57
CA GLN A 151 -22.23 -3.73 -1.88
C GLN A 151 -23.70 -4.15 -1.99
N LEU A 152 -24.25 -4.76 -0.94
CA LEU A 152 -25.66 -5.16 -0.91
C LEU A 152 -26.60 -3.95 -0.98
N ARG A 153 -26.27 -2.86 -0.28
CA ARG A 153 -27.03 -1.60 -0.35
C ARG A 153 -27.00 -1.01 -1.75
N GLU A 154 -25.84 -0.96 -2.39
CA GLU A 154 -25.70 -0.47 -3.77
C GLU A 154 -26.51 -1.33 -4.75
N ASN A 155 -26.45 -2.66 -4.61
CA ASN A 155 -27.21 -3.59 -5.42
C ASN A 155 -28.73 -3.38 -5.28
N VAL A 156 -29.22 -3.16 -4.07
CA VAL A 156 -30.64 -2.87 -3.81
C VAL A 156 -31.07 -1.59 -4.53
N GLU A 157 -30.28 -0.52 -4.45
CA GLU A 157 -30.60 0.74 -5.11
C GLU A 157 -30.56 0.62 -6.65
N ARG A 158 -29.58 -0.10 -7.20
CA ARG A 158 -29.52 -0.40 -8.63
C ARG A 158 -30.76 -1.15 -9.11
N LEU A 159 -31.18 -2.19 -8.39
CA LEU A 159 -32.37 -2.98 -8.73
C LEU A 159 -33.66 -2.16 -8.65
N LYS A 160 -33.78 -1.25 -7.67
CA LYS A 160 -34.91 -0.31 -7.60
C LYS A 160 -34.96 0.61 -8.82
N GLN A 161 -33.81 1.12 -9.26
CA GLN A 161 -33.73 1.95 -10.46
C GLN A 161 -34.10 1.17 -11.71
N GLU A 162 -33.58 -0.04 -11.89
CA GLU A 162 -33.92 -0.91 -13.02
C GLU A 162 -35.43 -1.22 -13.07
N LYS A 163 -36.04 -1.48 -11.91
CA LYS A 163 -37.49 -1.66 -11.82
C LYS A 163 -38.24 -0.39 -12.23
N ASN A 164 -37.81 0.78 -11.74
CA ASN A 164 -38.43 2.06 -12.07
C ASN A 164 -38.29 2.44 -13.55
N THR A 165 -37.19 2.07 -14.21
CA THR A 165 -37.02 2.32 -15.66
C THR A 165 -37.82 1.35 -16.52
N LYS A 166 -38.07 0.12 -16.04
CA LYS A 166 -38.91 -0.88 -16.70
C LYS A 166 -40.40 -0.65 -16.53
N ILE A 167 -40.83 0.07 -15.50
CA ILE A 167 -42.21 0.52 -15.35
C ILE A 167 -42.34 1.83 -16.14
N PRO A 168 -43.00 1.83 -17.32
CA PRO A 168 -43.18 3.07 -18.05
C PRO A 168 -43.90 4.08 -17.13
N PRO A 169 -43.54 5.38 -17.19
CA PRO A 169 -44.23 6.40 -16.40
C PRO A 169 -45.73 6.28 -16.66
N PRO A 170 -46.59 6.54 -15.66
CA PRO A 170 -48.03 6.49 -15.86
C PRO A 170 -48.35 7.39 -17.05
N SER A 171 -48.72 6.78 -18.18
CA SER A 171 -49.15 7.53 -19.34
C SER A 171 -50.48 8.15 -18.94
N CYS A 172 -50.47 9.44 -18.57
CA CYS A 172 -51.68 10.23 -18.53
C CYS A 172 -52.23 10.26 -19.95
N ARG A 173 -53.03 9.26 -20.30
CA ARG A 173 -53.85 9.30 -21.51
C ARG A 173 -54.88 10.38 -21.23
N LEU A 174 -54.63 11.59 -21.76
CA LEU A 174 -55.64 12.65 -21.85
C LEU A 174 -56.85 12.02 -22.55
N VAL A 175 -57.87 11.64 -21.76
CA VAL A 175 -59.16 11.25 -22.30
C VAL A 175 -59.71 12.52 -22.93
N LYS A 176 -59.69 12.60 -24.27
CA LYS A 176 -60.30 13.73 -24.97
C LYS A 176 -61.74 13.82 -24.47
N PRO A 177 -62.21 14.97 -23.98
CA PRO A 177 -63.63 15.14 -23.70
C PRO A 177 -64.35 14.94 -25.03
N TYR A 178 -65.16 13.89 -25.13
CA TYR A 178 -66.07 13.74 -26.25
C TYR A 178 -66.96 14.99 -26.25
N ALA A 179 -66.80 15.82 -27.26
CA ALA A 179 -67.70 16.92 -27.52
C ALA A 179 -69.09 16.33 -27.77
N LEU A 180 -69.95 16.39 -26.74
CA LEU A 180 -71.39 16.22 -26.90
C LEU A 180 -71.87 17.37 -27.78
N GLY A 181 -71.93 17.13 -29.09
CA GLY A 181 -72.49 18.04 -30.07
C GLY A 181 -73.99 18.17 -29.83
N ILE A 182 -74.42 19.29 -29.25
CA ILE A 182 -75.80 19.73 -29.30
C ILE A 182 -76.00 20.34 -30.69
N VAL A 183 -76.70 19.62 -31.57
CA VAL A 183 -77.31 20.18 -32.77
C VAL A 183 -78.61 20.85 -32.33
N ILE A 184 -78.65 22.18 -32.29
CA ILE A 184 -79.90 22.93 -32.15
C ILE A 184 -80.42 23.18 -33.56
N GLN A 185 -81.58 22.63 -33.87
CA GLN A 185 -82.32 22.87 -35.11
C GLN A 185 -83.73 23.32 -34.73
N SER A 186 -84.00 24.62 -34.86
CA SER A 186 -85.31 25.23 -35.15
C SER A 186 -85.12 26.74 -35.30
#